data_AF-A0A9N9N698-F1
#
_entry.id   AF-A0A9N9N698-F1
#
_cell.length_a   1.000
_cell.length_b   1.000
_cell.length_c   1.000
_cell.angle_alpha   90.00
_cell.angle_beta   90.00
_cell.angle_gamma   90.00
#
_symmetry.space_group_name_H-M   'P 1'
#
loop_
_entity.id
_entity.type
_entity.pdbx_description
1 polymer ?
#
loop_
_entity_poly.entity_id
_entity_poly.type
_entity_poly.pdbx_seq_one_letter_code
_entity_poly.pdbx_strand_id
1 'polypeptide(L)'
;HKTQAETRVLKKEEIRDYIQSYWVSEDFDPNDLKSTYISQPFTLFSPRSTFVEKLLEDRFRKHITKTNSTDLISNDNKEFSIPAQYLDLLEFEIFHVRDPLDLTSSKLWERFGQWAGFEKTKKFRHHCRRLWKKTKHAYELHIESLKNPMELYDTPNVFLRHPNDKLFIADETTKKVAGDVLLDGYKYVSKPWCFKNAIGETMIDFFDLDLNNYLIIKIARVVDQYYKHNLSEPSHRSNQFIKDLIEHFGCFTDNNNLPYITSNTASTHSQEHRKCVQDLIRGLQPLSDAVNDYLNNAYPALYTKMEKLNLGPNAPKSFGVFPTISINFNSICQFHRDLKDHRNTLCIVCPLGMFEGGHLAFPELKLAVMAKQGQAIAFRSHLLVHGNLPIITGSRHSVVFYIHDTVIKQKRKFSSLFDGDLVAPEILDNTHSIEDGVKKHDKKLQKYSPPKLAPRNSSKLKNHRRSHLGKGIYHWREVSILYCISTLCLLR
;
A
#
# COMPACT_ATOMS: atom_id res chain seq x y z
N HIS A 1 -3.07 18.81 -19.15
CA HIS A 1 -3.43 18.01 -17.96
C HIS A 1 -4.27 18.86 -17.04
N LYS A 2 -5.30 18.28 -16.41
CA LYS A 2 -6.24 19.04 -15.58
C LYS A 2 -6.01 18.80 -14.10
N THR A 3 -5.93 19.89 -13.33
CA THR A 3 -5.87 19.80 -11.87
C THR A 3 -7.22 19.38 -11.28
N GLN A 4 -7.26 19.11 -9.97
CA GLN A 4 -8.50 18.74 -9.29
C GLN A 4 -9.59 19.82 -9.42
N ALA A 5 -9.23 21.10 -9.39
CA ALA A 5 -10.19 22.20 -9.50
C ALA A 5 -10.81 22.26 -10.90
N GLU A 6 -9.99 22.11 -11.94
CA GLU A 6 -10.42 22.16 -13.34
C GLU A 6 -11.30 20.95 -13.73
N THR A 7 -11.09 19.80 -13.11
CA THR A 7 -11.91 18.61 -13.36
C THR A 7 -13.30 18.71 -12.70
N ARG A 8 -13.46 19.53 -11.64
CA ARG A 8 -14.75 19.75 -10.96
C ARG A 8 -15.73 20.64 -11.71
N VAL A 9 -15.24 21.47 -12.63
CA VAL A 9 -16.08 22.40 -13.41
C VAL A 9 -16.65 21.78 -14.70
N LEU A 10 -16.31 20.52 -14.98
CA LEU A 10 -16.77 19.83 -16.19
C LEU A 10 -18.23 19.46 -16.11
N LYS A 11 -18.90 19.48 -17.28
CA LYS A 11 -20.27 19.02 -17.43
C LYS A 11 -20.35 17.51 -17.27
N LYS A 12 -21.52 17.00 -16.89
CA LYS A 12 -21.72 15.56 -16.67
C LYS A 12 -21.42 14.75 -17.93
N GLU A 13 -21.79 15.26 -19.10
CA GLU A 13 -21.61 14.61 -20.39
C GLU A 13 -20.13 14.46 -20.73
N GLU A 14 -19.32 15.51 -20.49
CA GLU A 14 -17.86 15.47 -20.66
C GLU A 14 -17.20 14.46 -19.70
N ILE A 15 -17.72 14.36 -18.47
CA ILE A 15 -17.23 13.38 -17.49
C ILE A 15 -17.56 11.95 -17.94
N ARG A 16 -18.79 11.71 -18.44
CA ARG A 16 -19.22 10.39 -18.95
C ARG A 16 -18.38 9.95 -20.14
N ASP A 17 -18.26 10.81 -21.15
CA ASP A 17 -17.45 10.56 -22.33
C ASP A 17 -16.00 10.26 -21.92
N TYR A 18 -15.44 11.04 -20.99
CA TYR A 18 -14.08 10.80 -20.53
C TYR A 18 -13.89 9.40 -19.93
N ILE A 19 -14.81 9.02 -19.03
CA ILE A 19 -14.77 7.72 -18.35
C ILE A 19 -14.91 6.58 -19.36
N GLN A 20 -15.78 6.72 -20.37
CA GLN A 20 -16.05 5.68 -21.36
C GLN A 20 -14.92 5.58 -22.39
N SER A 21 -14.44 6.71 -22.90
CA SER A 21 -13.56 6.80 -24.06
C SER A 21 -12.08 6.76 -23.72
N TYR A 22 -11.66 7.22 -22.53
CA TYR A 22 -10.22 7.34 -22.19
C TYR A 22 -9.79 6.55 -20.95
N TRP A 23 -10.68 6.31 -19.99
CA TRP A 23 -10.29 5.58 -18.77
C TRP A 23 -10.39 4.07 -18.97
N VAL A 24 -9.22 3.45 -19.14
CA VAL A 24 -9.04 2.00 -19.26
C VAL A 24 -8.29 1.47 -18.05
N SER A 25 -8.82 0.40 -17.44
CA SER A 25 -8.15 -0.32 -16.35
C SER A 25 -8.59 -1.77 -16.33
N GLU A 26 -7.67 -2.65 -15.95
CA GLU A 26 -7.92 -4.03 -15.54
C GLU A 26 -7.68 -4.13 -14.03
N ASP A 27 -8.37 -5.03 -13.33
CA ASP A 27 -8.13 -5.27 -11.91
C ASP A 27 -6.88 -6.16 -11.70
N PHE A 28 -6.26 -6.06 -10.52
CA PHE A 28 -5.08 -6.85 -10.19
C PHE A 28 -5.42 -8.05 -9.30
N ASP A 29 -4.82 -9.19 -9.62
CA ASP A 29 -5.03 -10.47 -8.96
C ASP A 29 -3.82 -10.83 -8.09
N PRO A 30 -3.99 -11.60 -7.00
CA PRO A 30 -2.87 -12.04 -6.18
C PRO A 30 -1.83 -12.85 -6.95
N ASN A 31 -2.24 -13.58 -7.99
CA ASN A 31 -1.32 -14.36 -8.82
C ASN A 31 -0.35 -13.47 -9.63
N ASP A 32 -0.69 -12.20 -9.85
CA ASP A 32 0.19 -11.25 -10.56
C ASP A 32 1.45 -10.95 -9.73
N LEU A 33 1.42 -11.22 -8.41
CA LEU A 33 2.52 -11.01 -7.47
C LEU A 33 3.50 -12.19 -7.37
N LYS A 34 3.35 -13.20 -8.23
CA LYS A 34 4.29 -14.32 -8.30
C LYS A 34 5.49 -13.90 -9.14
N SER A 35 6.63 -13.78 -8.48
CA SER A 35 7.86 -13.39 -9.15
C SER A 35 8.35 -14.50 -10.11
N THR A 36 8.75 -14.12 -11.31
CA THR A 36 9.47 -14.96 -12.28
C THR A 36 10.97 -14.99 -12.04
N TYR A 37 11.48 -14.20 -11.07
CA TYR A 37 12.89 -14.12 -10.75
C TYR A 37 13.29 -15.26 -9.79
N ILE A 38 13.92 -16.30 -10.33
CA ILE A 38 14.22 -17.56 -9.61
C ILE A 38 15.60 -17.53 -8.94
N SER A 39 16.51 -16.64 -9.37
CA SER A 39 17.90 -16.59 -8.88
C SER A 39 18.06 -15.91 -7.53
N GLN A 40 17.10 -15.08 -7.09
CA GLN A 40 17.19 -14.37 -5.83
C GLN A 40 16.84 -15.30 -4.66
N PRO A 41 17.60 -15.25 -3.55
CA PRO A 41 17.26 -16.02 -2.36
C PRO A 41 15.91 -15.58 -1.80
N PHE A 42 15.15 -16.54 -1.29
CA PHE A 42 13.83 -16.25 -0.73
C PHE A 42 13.53 -17.05 0.54
N THR A 43 12.57 -16.53 1.30
CA THR A 43 11.96 -17.20 2.45
C THR A 43 10.47 -17.36 2.22
N LEU A 44 9.93 -18.53 2.61
CA LEU A 44 8.50 -18.79 2.60
C LEU A 44 7.90 -18.60 3.99
N PHE A 45 6.76 -17.93 4.04
CA PHE A 45 5.91 -17.91 5.22
C PHE A 45 5.23 -19.26 5.41
N SER A 46 4.83 -19.52 6.66
CA SER A 46 4.15 -20.77 6.99
C SER A 46 2.87 -20.97 6.16
N PRO A 47 2.50 -22.23 5.86
CA PRO A 47 1.22 -22.55 5.26
C PRO A 47 0.05 -21.96 6.03
N ARG A 48 0.14 -21.93 7.36
CA ARG A 48 -0.94 -21.45 8.24
C ARG A 48 -1.19 -19.95 8.07
N SER A 49 -0.13 -19.14 8.06
CA SER A 49 -0.24 -17.70 7.81
C SER A 49 -0.88 -17.42 6.45
N THR A 50 -0.45 -18.17 5.43
CA THR A 50 -0.96 -18.05 4.05
C THR A 50 -2.43 -18.46 3.95
N PHE A 51 -2.84 -19.53 4.63
CA PHE A 51 -4.24 -19.96 4.70
C PHE A 51 -5.13 -18.85 5.26
N VAL A 52 -4.72 -18.24 6.38
CA VAL A 52 -5.50 -17.18 7.03
C VAL A 52 -5.61 -15.96 6.14
N GLU A 53 -4.51 -15.53 5.53
CA GLU A 53 -4.50 -14.41 4.58
C GLU A 53 -5.52 -14.64 3.47
N LYS A 54 -5.52 -15.83 2.86
CA LYS A 54 -6.44 -16.18 1.78
C LYS A 54 -7.89 -16.31 2.21
N LEU A 55 -8.14 -16.84 3.42
CA LEU A 55 -9.49 -16.91 3.95
C LEU A 55 -10.08 -15.51 4.19
N LEU A 56 -9.27 -14.58 4.71
CA LEU A 56 -9.67 -13.18 4.89
C LEU A 56 -9.85 -12.46 3.55
N GLU A 57 -9.03 -12.77 2.55
CA GLU A 57 -9.17 -12.26 1.18
C GLU A 57 -10.49 -12.74 0.54
N ASP A 58 -10.83 -14.02 0.67
CA ASP A 58 -12.10 -14.58 0.19
C ASP A 58 -13.29 -13.91 0.85
N ARG A 59 -13.22 -13.69 2.16
CA ARG A 59 -14.25 -12.96 2.89
C ARG A 59 -14.40 -11.54 2.36
N PHE A 60 -13.29 -10.81 2.19
CA PHE A 60 -13.29 -9.45 1.69
C PHE A 60 -13.97 -9.35 0.32
N ARG A 61 -13.61 -10.25 -0.61
CA ARG A 61 -14.25 -10.34 -1.93
C ARG A 61 -15.76 -10.56 -1.83
N LYS A 62 -16.21 -11.46 -0.96
CA LYS A 62 -17.64 -11.75 -0.77
C LYS A 62 -18.43 -10.63 -0.10
N HIS A 63 -17.80 -9.85 0.78
CA HIS A 63 -18.46 -8.68 1.34
C HIS A 63 -18.63 -7.57 0.30
N ILE A 64 -17.63 -7.36 -0.57
CA ILE A 64 -17.74 -6.41 -1.68
C ILE A 64 -18.88 -6.80 -2.63
N THR A 65 -19.07 -8.09 -2.92
CA THR A 65 -20.15 -8.52 -3.81
C THR A 65 -21.54 -8.48 -3.18
N LYS A 66 -21.65 -8.60 -1.84
CA LYS A 66 -22.94 -8.58 -1.13
C LYS A 66 -23.39 -7.20 -0.65
N THR A 67 -22.47 -6.27 -0.39
CA THR A 67 -22.81 -4.91 0.03
C THR A 67 -22.67 -3.97 -1.15
N ASN A 68 -23.69 -3.15 -1.42
CA ASN A 68 -23.51 -1.95 -2.23
C ASN A 68 -22.35 -1.17 -1.57
N SER A 69 -21.19 -1.07 -2.23
CA SER A 69 -19.85 -0.80 -1.63
C SER A 69 -19.63 0.47 -0.76
N THR A 70 -20.67 1.22 -0.44
CA THR A 70 -20.66 2.48 0.33
C THR A 70 -20.65 2.30 1.84
N ASP A 71 -21.05 1.13 2.37
CA ASP A 71 -21.04 0.91 3.83
C ASP A 71 -19.68 0.42 4.36
N LEU A 72 -18.75 0.00 3.49
CA LEU A 72 -17.44 -0.53 3.89
C LEU A 72 -16.40 0.54 4.23
N ILE A 73 -16.60 1.79 3.81
CA ILE A 73 -15.67 2.91 4.10
C ILE A 73 -16.04 3.61 5.41
N SER A 74 -17.27 3.44 5.90
CA SER A 74 -17.80 4.10 7.10
C SER A 74 -18.09 3.14 8.27
N ASN A 75 -18.30 1.84 8.04
CA ASN A 75 -18.51 0.92 9.15
C ASN A 75 -17.19 0.37 9.69
N ASP A 76 -17.04 0.55 11.00
CA ASP A 76 -15.95 0.13 11.87
C ASP A 76 -15.10 -1.04 11.33
N ASN A 77 -13.78 -0.85 11.41
CA ASN A 77 -12.69 -1.83 11.22
C ASN A 77 -12.78 -3.10 12.11
N LYS A 78 -13.97 -3.43 12.63
CA LYS A 78 -14.26 -4.47 13.63
C LYS A 78 -14.44 -5.88 13.08
N GLU A 79 -14.52 -6.06 11.76
CA GLU A 79 -14.94 -7.36 11.22
C GLU A 79 -13.85 -8.17 10.51
N PHE A 80 -12.72 -7.62 10.08
CA PHE A 80 -11.83 -8.35 9.15
C PHE A 80 -10.77 -9.29 9.78
N SER A 81 -10.96 -9.76 11.02
CA SER A 81 -10.12 -10.82 11.62
C SER A 81 -10.92 -11.99 12.11
N ILE A 82 -10.37 -13.19 11.97
CA ILE A 82 -10.98 -14.43 12.43
C ILE A 82 -11.12 -14.40 13.97
N PRO A 83 -12.35 -14.43 14.54
CA PRO A 83 -12.57 -14.59 15.97
C PRO A 83 -11.81 -15.79 16.56
N ALA A 84 -11.34 -15.67 17.80
CA ALA A 84 -10.55 -16.69 18.50
C ALA A 84 -11.22 -18.08 18.46
N GLN A 85 -12.52 -18.17 18.76
CA GLN A 85 -13.28 -19.42 18.71
C GLN A 85 -13.25 -20.11 17.33
N TYR A 86 -13.12 -19.35 16.23
CA TYR A 86 -13.01 -19.90 14.88
C TYR A 86 -11.57 -20.28 14.55
N LEU A 87 -10.58 -19.58 15.10
CA LEU A 87 -9.18 -20.00 15.02
C LEU A 87 -8.98 -21.34 15.75
N ASP A 88 -9.50 -21.49 16.96
CA ASP A 88 -9.43 -22.75 17.72
C ASP A 88 -10.08 -23.90 16.95
N LEU A 89 -11.20 -23.63 16.26
CA LEU A 89 -11.86 -24.60 15.40
C LEU A 89 -11.00 -24.98 14.17
N LEU A 90 -10.30 -24.03 13.56
CA LEU A 90 -9.35 -24.28 12.47
C LEU A 90 -8.16 -25.10 12.95
N GLU A 91 -7.60 -24.79 14.12
CA GLU A 91 -6.52 -25.58 14.73
C GLU A 91 -6.91 -27.04 14.85
N PHE A 92 -8.07 -27.27 15.47
CA PHE A 92 -8.49 -28.61 15.82
C PHE A 92 -8.85 -29.45 14.60
N GLU A 93 -9.58 -28.87 13.63
CA GLU A 93 -10.22 -29.65 12.57
C GLU A 93 -9.62 -29.49 11.16
N ILE A 94 -8.85 -28.43 10.92
CA ILE A 94 -8.25 -28.16 9.61
C ILE A 94 -6.74 -28.41 9.65
N PHE A 95 -6.05 -27.85 10.64
CA PHE A 95 -4.58 -27.94 10.69
C PHE A 95 -4.08 -29.25 11.30
N HIS A 96 -4.71 -29.73 12.37
CA HIS A 96 -4.29 -30.95 13.08
C HIS A 96 -5.10 -32.22 12.75
N VAL A 97 -6.07 -32.14 11.82
CA VAL A 97 -6.95 -33.22 11.33
C VAL A 97 -7.20 -34.31 12.39
N ARG A 98 -8.03 -34.00 13.40
CA ARG A 98 -8.61 -35.02 14.30
C ARG A 98 -10.04 -35.36 13.85
N ASP A 99 -10.52 -36.54 14.22
CA ASP A 99 -11.90 -36.95 13.93
C ASP A 99 -12.91 -35.93 14.50
N PRO A 100 -14.08 -35.73 13.85
CA PRO A 100 -15.02 -34.68 14.24
C PRO A 100 -15.55 -34.94 15.66
N LEU A 101 -15.38 -33.98 16.57
CA LEU A 101 -16.06 -33.96 17.85
C LEU A 101 -17.42 -33.26 17.73
N ASP A 102 -18.48 -34.01 18.07
CA ASP A 102 -19.77 -33.58 18.66
C ASP A 102 -20.65 -32.52 17.95
N LEU A 103 -21.94 -32.48 18.31
CA LEU A 103 -22.98 -31.60 17.73
C LEU A 103 -22.65 -30.09 17.83
N THR A 104 -21.85 -29.71 18.83
CA THR A 104 -21.41 -28.32 19.12
C THR A 104 -20.49 -27.76 18.04
N SER A 105 -19.61 -28.57 17.45
CA SER A 105 -18.75 -28.16 16.33
C SER A 105 -19.57 -27.81 15.08
N SER A 106 -20.63 -28.56 14.79
CA SER A 106 -21.47 -28.32 13.61
C SER A 106 -22.14 -26.95 13.63
N LYS A 107 -22.66 -26.51 14.79
CA LYS A 107 -23.25 -25.18 14.96
C LYS A 107 -22.19 -24.07 14.89
N LEU A 108 -20.98 -24.32 15.41
CA LEU A 108 -19.89 -23.34 15.35
C LEU A 108 -19.39 -23.13 13.91
N TRP A 109 -19.27 -24.20 13.13
CA TRP A 109 -18.96 -24.13 11.69
C TRP A 109 -20.01 -23.35 10.90
N GLU A 110 -21.29 -23.45 11.27
CA GLU A 110 -22.37 -22.72 10.62
C GLU A 110 -22.24 -21.21 10.85
N ARG A 111 -22.03 -20.80 12.11
CA ARG A 111 -21.75 -19.41 12.45
C ARG A 111 -20.47 -18.89 11.78
N PHE A 112 -19.45 -19.73 11.70
CA PHE A 112 -18.20 -19.37 11.03
C PHE A 112 -18.38 -19.21 9.51
N GLY A 113 -19.16 -20.09 8.87
CA GLY A 113 -19.52 -19.98 7.46
C GLY A 113 -20.28 -18.69 7.16
N GLN A 114 -21.27 -18.36 7.98
CA GLN A 114 -22.02 -17.09 7.89
C GLN A 114 -21.10 -15.89 8.04
N TRP A 115 -20.23 -15.90 9.06
CA TRP A 115 -19.21 -14.87 9.27
C TRP A 115 -18.28 -14.72 8.06
N ALA A 116 -17.89 -15.81 7.40
CA ALA A 116 -17.08 -15.79 6.19
C ALA A 116 -17.86 -15.43 4.90
N GLY A 117 -19.17 -15.17 5.01
CA GLY A 117 -20.05 -14.82 3.89
C GLY A 117 -20.54 -16.00 3.05
N PHE A 118 -20.44 -17.24 3.54
CA PHE A 118 -20.95 -18.45 2.88
C PHE A 118 -22.38 -18.78 3.32
N GLU A 119 -23.24 -19.11 2.36
CA GLU A 119 -24.65 -19.46 2.62
C GLU A 119 -24.87 -20.89 3.11
N LYS A 120 -23.93 -21.81 2.83
CA LYS A 120 -24.05 -23.23 3.23
C LYS A 120 -22.79 -23.71 3.97
N THR A 121 -22.96 -24.16 5.21
CA THR A 121 -21.89 -24.61 6.12
C THR A 121 -21.03 -25.75 5.56
N LYS A 122 -21.65 -26.79 4.97
CA LYS A 122 -20.91 -27.91 4.36
C LYS A 122 -19.97 -27.43 3.24
N LYS A 123 -20.39 -26.41 2.46
CA LYS A 123 -19.54 -25.80 1.43
C LYS A 123 -18.36 -25.05 2.04
N PHE A 124 -18.55 -24.40 3.19
CA PHE A 124 -17.49 -23.64 3.86
C PHE A 124 -16.42 -24.50 4.53
N ARG A 125 -16.81 -25.54 5.30
CA ARG A 125 -15.83 -26.46 5.92
C ARG A 125 -15.00 -27.17 4.84
N HIS A 126 -15.64 -27.59 3.74
CA HIS A 126 -14.93 -28.16 2.59
C HIS A 126 -14.01 -27.14 1.89
N HIS A 127 -14.45 -25.87 1.76
CA HIS A 127 -13.61 -24.78 1.26
C HIS A 127 -12.35 -24.60 2.09
N CYS A 128 -12.47 -24.56 3.42
CA CYS A 128 -11.32 -24.47 4.32
C CYS A 128 -10.36 -25.67 4.14
N ARG A 129 -10.88 -26.90 4.08
CA ARG A 129 -10.04 -28.09 3.82
C ARG A 129 -9.31 -28.02 2.49
N ARG A 130 -10.00 -27.58 1.42
CA ARG A 130 -9.40 -27.41 0.09
C ARG A 130 -8.31 -26.34 0.10
N LEU A 131 -8.59 -25.19 0.71
CA LEU A 131 -7.64 -24.09 0.80
C LEU A 131 -6.39 -24.54 1.58
N TRP A 132 -6.57 -25.19 2.73
CA TRP A 132 -5.46 -25.75 3.51
C TRP A 132 -4.64 -26.76 2.72
N LYS A 133 -5.29 -27.73 2.07
CA LYS A 133 -4.62 -28.73 1.23
C LYS A 133 -3.82 -28.07 0.11
N LYS A 134 -4.38 -27.07 -0.57
CA LYS A 134 -3.71 -26.33 -1.64
C LYS A 134 -2.47 -25.60 -1.10
N THR A 135 -2.62 -24.90 0.02
CA THR A 135 -1.52 -24.12 0.62
C THR A 135 -0.41 -25.02 1.13
N LYS A 136 -0.74 -26.13 1.80
CA LYS A 136 0.23 -27.10 2.29
C LYS A 136 0.98 -27.77 1.14
N HIS A 137 0.26 -28.21 0.10
CA HIS A 137 0.86 -28.84 -1.07
C HIS A 137 1.80 -27.89 -1.82
N ALA A 138 1.40 -26.63 -2.02
CA ALA A 138 2.28 -25.63 -2.65
C ALA A 138 3.56 -25.39 -1.84
N TYR A 139 3.44 -25.34 -0.51
CA TYR A 139 4.59 -25.22 0.38
C TYR A 139 5.51 -26.42 0.28
N GLU A 140 4.98 -27.65 0.35
CA GLU A 140 5.74 -28.89 0.21
C GLU A 140 6.53 -28.91 -1.11
N LEU A 141 5.90 -28.57 -2.25
CA LEU A 141 6.58 -28.47 -3.54
C LEU A 141 7.73 -27.46 -3.53
N HIS A 142 7.57 -26.33 -2.86
CA HIS A 142 8.65 -25.35 -2.75
C HIS A 142 9.78 -25.81 -1.83
N ILE A 143 9.48 -26.49 -0.73
CA ILE A 143 10.49 -27.03 0.17
C ILE A 143 11.29 -28.15 -0.52
N GLU A 144 10.62 -29.05 -1.24
CA GLU A 144 11.26 -30.12 -2.02
C GLU A 144 12.21 -29.58 -3.10
N SER A 145 11.91 -28.41 -3.67
CA SER A 145 12.78 -27.76 -4.66
C SER A 145 13.96 -26.97 -4.05
N LEU A 146 13.97 -26.74 -2.73
CA LEU A 146 15.02 -26.01 -2.01
C LEU A 146 15.90 -26.96 -1.18
N LYS A 147 17.19 -27.04 -1.49
CA LYS A 147 18.15 -27.88 -0.72
C LYS A 147 18.45 -27.40 0.71
N ASN A 148 17.88 -26.27 1.16
CA ASN A 148 17.93 -25.78 2.56
C ASN A 148 17.03 -24.53 2.69
N PRO A 149 15.74 -24.66 3.01
CA PRO A 149 14.91 -23.49 3.29
C PRO A 149 15.38 -22.84 4.61
N MET A 150 15.62 -21.54 4.59
CA MET A 150 15.57 -20.77 5.84
C MET A 150 14.12 -20.77 6.32
N GLU A 151 13.76 -21.73 7.16
CA GLU A 151 12.54 -21.65 7.94
C GLU A 151 12.68 -20.45 8.87
N LEU A 152 11.82 -19.45 8.69
CA LEU A 152 11.53 -18.51 9.75
C LEU A 152 10.72 -19.31 10.78
N TYR A 153 11.43 -20.04 11.66
CA TYR A 153 10.85 -20.73 12.80
C TYR A 153 10.04 -19.70 13.59
N ASP A 154 8.76 -20.04 13.78
CA ASP A 154 7.69 -19.21 14.31
C ASP A 154 7.40 -17.92 13.53
N THR A 155 6.53 -18.02 12.52
CA THR A 155 5.76 -16.84 12.10
C THR A 155 4.75 -16.53 13.22
N PRO A 156 4.83 -15.36 13.86
CA PRO A 156 4.02 -15.07 15.03
C PRO A 156 2.53 -14.96 14.64
N ASN A 157 1.65 -15.05 15.63
CA ASN A 157 0.18 -14.96 15.59
C ASN A 157 -0.42 -13.69 14.92
N VAL A 158 0.27 -13.05 13.96
CA VAL A 158 0.10 -11.62 13.63
C VAL A 158 -0.73 -11.36 12.38
N PHE A 159 -0.77 -12.30 11.43
CA PHE A 159 -1.80 -12.30 10.38
C PHE A 159 -3.18 -12.75 10.89
N LEU A 160 -3.24 -13.35 12.08
CA LEU A 160 -4.45 -13.89 12.70
C LEU A 160 -5.34 -12.81 13.35
N ARG A 161 -4.84 -11.58 13.44
CA ARG A 161 -5.29 -10.59 14.42
C ARG A 161 -6.11 -9.45 13.81
N HIS A 162 -6.90 -8.82 14.68
CA HIS A 162 -7.87 -7.78 14.37
C HIS A 162 -7.26 -6.61 13.58
N PRO A 163 -7.96 -5.95 12.65
CA PRO A 163 -7.44 -4.72 12.04
C PRO A 163 -7.07 -3.64 13.07
N ASN A 164 -7.77 -3.60 14.20
CA ASN A 164 -7.39 -2.80 15.38
C ASN A 164 -6.11 -3.32 16.07
N ASP A 165 -5.79 -4.61 15.98
CA ASP A 165 -4.49 -5.12 16.45
C ASP A 165 -3.38 -4.64 15.52
N LYS A 166 -3.61 -4.50 14.21
CA LYS A 166 -2.63 -3.86 13.32
C LYS A 166 -2.42 -2.38 13.66
N LEU A 167 -3.48 -1.67 14.03
CA LEU A 167 -3.39 -0.32 14.56
C LEU A 167 -2.64 -0.26 15.89
N PHE A 168 -2.89 -1.23 16.77
CA PHE A 168 -2.19 -1.35 18.05
C PHE A 168 -0.71 -1.69 17.84
N ILE A 169 -0.39 -2.66 16.98
CA ILE A 169 0.99 -3.00 16.59
C ILE A 169 1.69 -1.77 16.03
N ALA A 170 1.03 -1.02 15.15
CA ALA A 170 1.55 0.23 14.62
C ALA A 170 1.85 1.25 15.74
N ASP A 171 0.87 1.50 16.62
CA ASP A 171 1.00 2.46 17.73
C ASP A 171 2.08 2.04 18.73
N GLU A 172 2.08 0.80 19.18
CA GLU A 172 3.05 0.24 20.12
C GLU A 172 4.46 0.20 19.55
N THR A 173 4.61 -0.22 18.28
CA THR A 173 5.94 -0.21 17.64
C THR A 173 6.43 1.22 17.48
N THR A 174 5.55 2.16 17.11
CA THR A 174 5.90 3.57 17.04
C THR A 174 6.38 4.11 18.39
N LYS A 175 5.74 3.73 19.51
CA LYS A 175 6.17 4.12 20.86
C LYS A 175 7.53 3.51 21.22
N LYS A 176 7.77 2.24 20.91
CA LYS A 176 9.06 1.57 21.16
C LYS A 176 10.20 2.27 20.42
N VAL A 177 9.98 2.54 19.13
CA VAL A 177 10.99 3.18 18.28
C VAL A 177 11.23 4.67 18.63
N ALA A 178 10.32 5.29 19.40
CA ALA A 178 10.54 6.64 19.91
C ALA A 178 11.70 6.71 20.92
N GLY A 179 12.00 5.60 21.61
CA GLY A 179 13.07 5.51 22.60
C GLY A 179 14.33 4.81 22.12
N ASP A 180 14.22 3.92 21.12
CA ASP A 180 15.31 3.05 20.67
C ASP A 180 15.49 3.04 19.15
N VAL A 181 16.74 2.90 18.72
CA VAL A 181 17.13 2.82 17.30
C VAL A 181 16.95 1.40 16.73
N LEU A 182 16.97 0.39 17.61
CA LEU A 182 16.84 -1.02 17.25
C LEU A 182 15.58 -1.63 17.91
N LEU A 183 15.02 -2.62 17.24
CA LEU A 183 13.86 -3.37 17.70
C LEU A 183 14.31 -4.78 18.12
N ASP A 184 14.23 -5.05 19.41
CA ASP A 184 14.61 -6.35 19.96
C ASP A 184 13.80 -7.50 19.35
N GLY A 185 14.49 -8.58 19.03
CA GLY A 185 13.92 -9.77 18.41
C GLY A 185 13.53 -9.61 16.94
N TYR A 186 13.92 -8.52 16.28
CA TYR A 186 13.76 -8.36 14.84
C TYR A 186 14.96 -8.96 14.09
N LYS A 187 14.68 -9.60 12.95
CA LYS A 187 15.69 -9.98 11.97
C LYS A 187 16.03 -8.76 11.10
N TYR A 188 17.31 -8.44 11.00
CA TYR A 188 17.81 -7.37 10.14
C TYR A 188 18.41 -7.94 8.86
N VAL A 189 17.97 -7.43 7.70
CA VAL A 189 18.39 -7.93 6.38
C VAL A 189 19.07 -6.80 5.61
N SER A 190 20.33 -7.03 5.21
CA SER A 190 21.19 -6.07 4.50
C SER A 190 21.47 -6.44 3.04
N LYS A 191 21.06 -7.63 2.59
CA LYS A 191 21.26 -8.10 1.22
C LYS A 191 19.92 -8.39 0.56
N PRO A 192 19.82 -8.24 -0.78
CA PRO A 192 18.62 -8.58 -1.53
C PRO A 192 18.02 -9.93 -1.12
N TRP A 193 16.73 -9.95 -0.85
CA TRP A 193 16.01 -11.12 -0.36
C TRP A 193 14.51 -10.98 -0.60
N CYS A 194 13.89 -12.05 -1.08
CA CYS A 194 12.46 -12.08 -1.35
C CYS A 194 11.72 -12.86 -0.25
N PHE A 195 10.59 -12.34 0.23
CA PHE A 195 9.73 -12.97 1.22
C PHE A 195 8.39 -13.28 0.55
N LYS A 196 8.10 -14.57 0.42
CA LYS A 196 6.92 -15.09 -0.27
C LYS A 196 5.98 -15.77 0.72
N ASN A 197 4.69 -15.75 0.44
CA ASN A 197 3.77 -16.63 1.14
C ASN A 197 3.90 -18.08 0.62
N ALA A 198 3.24 -19.03 1.29
CA ALA A 198 3.37 -20.46 1.01
C ALA A 198 2.90 -20.91 -0.39
N ILE A 199 2.21 -20.04 -1.14
CA ILE A 199 1.78 -20.30 -2.52
C ILE A 199 2.59 -19.51 -3.55
N GLY A 200 3.70 -18.90 -3.12
CA GLY A 200 4.68 -18.23 -3.98
C GLY A 200 4.39 -16.77 -4.32
N GLU A 201 3.36 -16.15 -3.72
CA GLU A 201 3.08 -14.72 -3.92
C GLU A 201 4.01 -13.87 -3.07
N THR A 202 4.49 -12.76 -3.63
CA THR A 202 5.47 -11.92 -2.95
C THR A 202 4.82 -10.99 -1.95
N MET A 203 5.40 -10.93 -0.75
CA MET A 203 4.96 -10.09 0.36
C MET A 203 5.91 -8.91 0.54
N ILE A 204 7.21 -9.16 0.48
CA ILE A 204 8.30 -8.18 0.48
C ILE A 204 9.36 -8.68 -0.49
N ASP A 205 9.91 -7.80 -1.31
CA ASP A 205 11.05 -8.05 -2.18
C ASP A 205 12.07 -6.93 -1.99
N PHE A 206 13.25 -7.28 -1.51
CA PHE A 206 14.37 -6.36 -1.36
C PHE A 206 15.39 -6.64 -2.45
N PHE A 207 15.71 -5.64 -3.27
CA PHE A 207 16.51 -5.81 -4.48
C PHE A 207 17.45 -4.62 -4.72
N ASP A 208 18.48 -4.86 -5.54
CA ASP A 208 19.36 -3.81 -6.04
C ASP A 208 18.77 -3.19 -7.30
N LEU A 209 18.82 -1.87 -7.42
CA LEU A 209 18.43 -1.17 -8.64
C LEU A 209 19.54 -1.32 -9.67
N ASP A 210 19.17 -1.62 -10.92
CA ASP A 210 20.12 -1.66 -12.04
C ASP A 210 20.47 -0.23 -12.50
N LEU A 211 21.19 0.48 -11.64
CA LEU A 211 21.66 1.85 -11.85
C LEU A 211 23.12 1.93 -11.46
N ASN A 212 23.94 2.50 -12.34
CA ASN A 212 25.32 2.80 -11.98
C ASN A 212 25.39 3.88 -10.89
N ASN A 213 26.50 3.88 -10.15
CA ASN A 213 26.73 4.79 -9.01
C ASN A 213 26.59 6.27 -9.39
N TYR A 214 27.01 6.65 -10.60
CA TYR A 214 26.91 8.04 -11.06
C TYR A 214 25.44 8.49 -11.21
N LEU A 215 24.60 7.67 -11.82
CA LEU A 215 23.18 7.98 -12.02
C LEU A 215 22.44 8.10 -10.69
N ILE A 216 22.64 7.16 -9.76
CA ILE A 216 21.93 7.20 -8.48
C ILE A 216 22.36 8.39 -7.61
N ILE A 217 23.63 8.79 -7.66
CA ILE A 217 24.11 10.03 -7.00
C ILE A 217 23.45 11.26 -7.62
N LYS A 218 23.35 11.31 -8.97
CA LYS A 218 22.69 12.41 -9.67
C LYS A 218 21.21 12.52 -9.30
N ILE A 219 20.49 11.39 -9.24
CA ILE A 219 19.10 11.31 -8.81
C ILE A 219 18.94 11.86 -7.38
N ALA A 220 19.76 11.38 -6.44
CA ALA A 220 19.73 11.86 -5.05
C ALA A 220 19.97 13.37 -4.95
N ARG A 221 20.91 13.90 -5.76
CA ARG A 221 21.20 15.35 -5.81
C ARG A 221 20.00 16.16 -6.31
N VAL A 222 19.28 15.69 -7.33
CA VAL A 222 18.09 16.41 -7.84
C VAL A 222 16.99 16.45 -6.78
N VAL A 223 16.77 15.36 -6.05
CA VAL A 223 15.80 15.31 -4.95
C VAL A 223 16.20 16.26 -3.81
N ASP A 224 17.47 16.28 -3.43
CA ASP A 224 18.00 17.20 -2.40
C ASP A 224 17.94 18.68 -2.83
N GLN A 225 18.20 18.97 -4.10
CA GLN A 225 18.05 20.33 -4.66
C GLN A 225 16.61 20.82 -4.58
N TYR A 226 15.65 19.97 -4.95
CA TYR A 226 14.24 20.29 -4.83
C TYR A 226 13.81 20.49 -3.35
N TYR A 227 14.30 19.64 -2.46
CA TYR A 227 14.08 19.79 -1.02
C TYR A 227 14.59 21.14 -0.50
N LYS A 228 15.83 21.51 -0.85
CA LYS A 228 16.45 22.78 -0.47
C LYS A 228 15.71 23.99 -1.06
N HIS A 229 15.25 23.89 -2.31
CA HIS A 229 14.41 24.91 -2.95
C HIS A 229 13.12 25.15 -2.16
N ASN A 230 12.41 24.08 -1.78
CA ASN A 230 11.22 24.22 -0.94
C ASN A 230 11.56 24.79 0.44
N LEU A 231 12.73 24.49 1.02
CA LEU A 231 13.18 25.12 2.27
C LEU A 231 13.51 26.62 2.11
N SER A 232 14.07 27.06 0.99
CA SER A 232 14.37 28.48 0.76
C SER A 232 13.14 29.30 0.36
N GLU A 233 12.17 28.68 -0.31
CA GLU A 233 10.98 29.35 -0.85
C GLU A 233 9.67 28.87 -0.20
N PRO A 234 9.23 29.46 0.93
CA PRO A 234 8.02 29.03 1.63
C PRO A 234 6.73 29.07 0.80
N SER A 235 6.63 29.97 -0.18
CA SER A 235 5.48 30.11 -1.08
C SER A 235 5.29 28.92 -2.02
N HIS A 236 6.34 28.12 -2.22
CA HIS A 236 6.33 26.94 -3.08
C HIS A 236 5.96 25.65 -2.34
N ARG A 237 5.89 25.68 -1.00
CA ARG A 237 5.61 24.48 -0.20
C ARG A 237 4.14 24.12 -0.26
N SER A 238 3.84 22.85 -0.53
CA SER A 238 2.51 22.32 -0.27
C SER A 238 2.23 22.23 1.24
N ASN A 239 0.94 22.23 1.62
CA ASN A 239 0.54 22.00 3.02
C ASN A 239 1.09 20.67 3.57
N GLN A 240 1.21 19.67 2.70
CA GLN A 240 1.73 18.35 3.05
C GLN A 240 3.24 18.38 3.30
N PHE A 241 3.99 19.17 2.52
CA PHE A 241 5.41 19.42 2.79
C PHE A 241 5.60 20.10 4.15
N ILE A 242 4.82 21.15 4.45
CA ILE A 242 4.91 21.88 5.73
C ILE A 242 4.67 20.94 6.92
N LYS A 243 3.68 20.06 6.78
CA LYS A 243 3.23 19.22 7.89
C LYS A 243 4.12 17.99 8.10
N ASP A 244 4.45 17.31 7.01
CA ASP A 244 4.98 15.95 7.07
C ASP A 244 6.27 15.78 6.22
N LEU A 245 6.75 16.84 5.53
CA LEU A 245 7.85 16.79 4.56
C LEU A 245 7.62 15.75 3.45
N ILE A 246 6.39 15.68 2.95
CA ILE A 246 5.99 14.75 1.89
C ILE A 246 5.35 15.52 0.75
N GLU A 247 5.68 15.14 -0.47
CA GLU A 247 4.99 15.63 -1.67
C GLU A 247 4.62 14.50 -2.62
N HIS A 248 3.50 14.67 -3.31
CA HIS A 248 2.95 13.68 -4.23
C HIS A 248 3.05 14.20 -5.66
N PHE A 249 3.57 13.39 -6.58
CA PHE A 249 3.69 13.71 -8.00
C PHE A 249 2.99 12.64 -8.84
N GLY A 250 2.55 12.99 -10.04
CA GLY A 250 1.67 12.17 -10.88
C GLY A 250 0.19 12.53 -10.70
N CYS A 251 -0.67 11.52 -10.56
CA CYS A 251 -2.11 11.64 -10.76
C CYS A 251 -2.96 10.88 -9.74
N PHE A 252 -3.97 11.56 -9.19
CA PHE A 252 -4.95 10.97 -8.27
C PHE A 252 -6.35 10.88 -8.88
N THR A 253 -7.20 10.11 -8.20
CA THR A 253 -8.62 9.98 -8.55
C THR A 253 -9.53 10.02 -7.29
N ASP A 254 -8.97 10.07 -6.08
CA ASP A 254 -9.71 9.85 -4.81
C ASP A 254 -10.93 10.75 -4.58
N ASN A 255 -10.78 12.05 -4.86
CA ASN A 255 -11.72 13.09 -4.45
C ASN A 255 -12.38 13.78 -5.66
N ASN A 256 -12.43 13.09 -6.79
CA ASN A 256 -13.04 13.58 -8.02
C ASN A 256 -13.54 12.44 -8.90
N ASN A 257 -14.53 12.70 -9.75
CA ASN A 257 -15.05 11.70 -10.69
C ASN A 257 -14.07 11.36 -11.80
N LEU A 258 -13.19 12.30 -12.16
CA LEU A 258 -12.15 12.09 -13.16
C LEU A 258 -10.75 12.03 -12.54
N PRO A 259 -9.82 11.29 -13.16
CA PRO A 259 -8.41 11.42 -12.85
C PRO A 259 -7.92 12.85 -13.06
N TYR A 260 -7.04 13.29 -12.17
CA TYR A 260 -6.44 14.62 -12.20
C TYR A 260 -4.96 14.57 -11.82
N ILE A 261 -4.19 15.48 -12.37
CA ILE A 261 -2.79 15.68 -12.00
C ILE A 261 -2.70 16.36 -10.63
N THR A 262 -1.76 15.97 -9.78
CA THR A 262 -1.60 16.64 -8.48
C THR A 262 -1.21 18.11 -8.65
N SER A 263 -1.54 18.94 -7.65
CA SER A 263 -1.11 20.35 -7.63
C SER A 263 0.41 20.50 -7.68
N ASN A 264 1.14 19.57 -7.06
CA ASN A 264 2.60 19.61 -7.00
C ASN A 264 3.20 19.28 -8.36
N THR A 265 2.67 18.27 -9.08
CA THR A 265 3.11 17.98 -10.46
C THR A 265 2.79 19.15 -11.40
N ALA A 266 1.58 19.72 -11.28
CA ALA A 266 1.13 20.76 -12.20
C ALA A 266 1.85 22.10 -11.95
N SER A 267 2.07 22.44 -10.68
CA SER A 267 2.75 23.66 -10.23
C SER A 267 2.33 24.90 -11.00
N THR A 268 1.01 25.05 -11.19
CA THR A 268 0.44 26.13 -11.99
C THR A 268 0.54 27.49 -11.33
N HIS A 269 0.67 27.51 -10.00
CA HIS A 269 0.71 28.72 -9.18
C HIS A 269 2.01 29.54 -9.30
N SER A 270 3.12 28.96 -9.77
CA SER A 270 4.41 29.65 -9.93
C SER A 270 5.17 29.10 -11.12
N GLN A 271 5.55 29.98 -12.07
CA GLN A 271 6.31 29.59 -13.26
C GLN A 271 7.73 29.15 -12.90
N GLU A 272 8.33 29.76 -11.88
CA GLU A 272 9.65 29.37 -11.38
C GLU A 272 9.61 28.00 -10.71
N HIS A 273 8.65 27.78 -9.80
CA HIS A 273 8.50 26.47 -9.16
C HIS A 273 8.19 25.37 -10.17
N ARG A 274 7.40 25.68 -11.21
CA ARG A 274 7.13 24.73 -12.29
C ARG A 274 8.40 24.24 -12.99
N LYS A 275 9.40 25.11 -13.21
CA LYS A 275 10.70 24.70 -13.76
C LYS A 275 11.42 23.75 -12.80
N CYS A 276 11.44 24.09 -11.52
CA CYS A 276 12.03 23.24 -10.47
C CYS A 276 11.38 21.83 -10.44
N VAL A 277 10.05 21.76 -10.54
CA VAL A 277 9.30 20.50 -10.60
C VAL A 277 9.60 19.71 -11.87
N GLN A 278 9.68 20.38 -13.02
CA GLN A 278 10.04 19.72 -14.29
C GLN A 278 11.45 19.13 -14.25
N ASP A 279 12.40 19.84 -13.66
CA ASP A 279 13.77 19.35 -13.50
C ASP A 279 13.83 18.17 -12.50
N LEU A 280 13.03 18.22 -11.42
CA LEU A 280 12.85 17.08 -10.51
C LEU A 280 12.30 15.85 -11.26
N ILE A 281 11.18 15.98 -11.95
CA ILE A 281 10.54 14.87 -12.66
C ILE A 281 11.49 14.28 -13.71
N ARG A 282 12.16 15.14 -14.50
CA ARG A 282 13.16 14.69 -15.49
C ARG A 282 14.33 13.98 -14.83
N GLY A 283 14.82 14.50 -13.70
CA GLY A 283 15.90 13.90 -12.93
C GLY A 283 15.54 12.56 -12.27
N LEU A 284 14.26 12.32 -12.01
CA LEU A 284 13.74 11.05 -11.49
C LEU A 284 13.51 9.99 -12.58
N GLN A 285 13.53 10.36 -13.86
CA GLN A 285 13.23 9.43 -14.96
C GLN A 285 14.11 8.16 -14.92
N PRO A 286 15.44 8.23 -14.72
CA PRO A 286 16.25 7.01 -14.67
C PRO A 286 15.89 6.08 -13.50
N LEU A 287 15.45 6.64 -12.36
CA LEU A 287 14.95 5.84 -11.24
C LEU A 287 13.61 5.18 -11.58
N SER A 288 12.73 5.93 -12.22
CA SER A 288 11.46 5.40 -12.73
C SER A 288 11.71 4.25 -13.70
N ASP A 289 12.60 4.42 -14.67
CA ASP A 289 12.91 3.41 -15.69
C ASP A 289 13.44 2.13 -15.03
N ALA A 290 14.43 2.23 -14.12
CA ALA A 290 14.96 1.09 -13.39
C ALA A 290 13.89 0.33 -12.56
N VAL A 291 12.95 1.06 -11.96
CA VAL A 291 11.81 0.45 -11.22
C VAL A 291 10.84 -0.25 -12.18
N ASN A 292 10.58 0.33 -13.35
CA ASN A 292 9.72 -0.26 -14.37
C ASN A 292 10.36 -1.52 -14.97
N ASP A 293 11.64 -1.49 -15.28
CA ASP A 293 12.40 -2.64 -15.79
C ASP A 293 12.41 -3.78 -14.77
N TYR A 294 12.62 -3.47 -13.49
CA TYR A 294 12.50 -4.46 -12.42
C TYR A 294 11.11 -5.12 -12.42
N LEU A 295 10.04 -4.33 -12.46
CA LEU A 295 8.69 -4.90 -12.49
C LEU A 295 8.41 -5.74 -13.73
N ASN A 296 8.86 -5.29 -14.90
CA ASN A 296 8.70 -6.03 -16.15
C ASN A 296 9.41 -7.39 -16.09
N ASN A 297 10.64 -7.41 -15.56
CA ASN A 297 11.45 -8.62 -15.49
C ASN A 297 11.02 -9.57 -14.38
N ALA A 298 10.73 -9.04 -13.18
CA ALA A 298 10.42 -9.84 -12.00
C ALA A 298 8.92 -10.17 -11.88
N TYR A 299 8.02 -9.33 -12.39
CA TYR A 299 6.56 -9.47 -12.27
C TYR A 299 5.84 -9.13 -13.59
N PRO A 300 6.15 -9.83 -14.70
CA PRO A 300 5.61 -9.48 -16.02
C PRO A 300 4.08 -9.45 -16.07
N ALA A 301 3.40 -10.38 -15.39
CA ALA A 301 1.93 -10.41 -15.32
C ALA A 301 1.35 -9.13 -14.67
N LEU A 302 1.94 -8.69 -13.55
CA LEU A 302 1.57 -7.44 -12.90
C LEU A 302 1.89 -6.24 -13.81
N TYR A 303 3.12 -6.20 -14.35
CA TYR A 303 3.58 -5.10 -15.20
C TYR A 303 2.66 -4.90 -16.41
N THR A 304 2.31 -5.97 -17.13
CA THR A 304 1.39 -5.89 -18.29
C THR A 304 0.04 -5.27 -17.92
N LYS A 305 -0.54 -5.63 -16.77
CA LYS A 305 -1.80 -5.01 -16.30
C LYS A 305 -1.62 -3.54 -15.93
N MET A 306 -0.52 -3.19 -15.25
CA MET A 306 -0.22 -1.80 -14.88
C MET A 306 0.09 -0.93 -16.12
N GLU A 307 0.68 -1.52 -17.16
CA GLU A 307 0.97 -0.85 -18.42
C GLU A 307 -0.33 -0.45 -19.15
N LYS A 308 -1.31 -1.37 -19.21
CA LYS A 308 -2.64 -1.13 -19.78
C LYS A 308 -3.48 -0.07 -19.04
N LEU A 309 -3.16 0.22 -17.77
CA LEU A 309 -3.84 1.29 -17.03
C LEU A 309 -3.66 2.63 -17.74
N ASN A 310 -4.75 3.16 -18.29
CA ASN A 310 -4.78 4.47 -18.93
C ASN A 310 -5.81 5.34 -18.21
N LEU A 311 -5.33 6.42 -17.58
CA LEU A 311 -6.17 7.38 -16.88
C LEU A 311 -6.65 8.52 -17.79
N GLY A 312 -6.34 8.46 -19.08
CA GLY A 312 -6.67 9.44 -20.11
C GLY A 312 -5.80 10.70 -20.09
N PRO A 313 -6.06 11.65 -21.01
CA PRO A 313 -5.19 12.81 -21.25
C PRO A 313 -5.09 13.80 -20.07
N ASN A 314 -6.02 13.76 -19.12
CA ASN A 314 -5.94 14.61 -17.92
C ASN A 314 -4.85 14.15 -16.94
N ALA A 315 -4.48 12.87 -17.00
CA ALA A 315 -3.67 12.19 -16.00
C ALA A 315 -2.61 11.26 -16.64
N PRO A 316 -1.60 11.83 -17.34
CA PRO A 316 -0.52 11.06 -17.94
C PRO A 316 0.30 10.35 -16.86
N LYS A 317 0.83 9.17 -17.19
CA LYS A 317 1.76 8.46 -16.31
C LYS A 317 3.18 8.98 -16.55
N SER A 318 3.66 9.88 -15.69
CA SER A 318 5.03 10.41 -15.77
C SER A 318 6.10 9.47 -15.21
N PHE A 319 5.70 8.35 -14.60
CA PHE A 319 6.58 7.43 -13.88
C PHE A 319 6.40 5.98 -14.36
N GLY A 320 6.28 5.82 -15.69
CA GLY A 320 6.05 4.53 -16.35
C GLY A 320 4.69 3.93 -16.02
N VAL A 321 4.67 2.73 -15.46
CA VAL A 321 3.44 2.02 -15.08
C VAL A 321 2.78 2.58 -13.81
N PHE A 322 3.48 3.44 -13.06
CA PHE A 322 2.95 4.07 -11.86
C PHE A 322 2.27 5.41 -12.15
N PRO A 323 1.00 5.59 -11.77
CA PRO A 323 0.28 6.85 -11.95
C PRO A 323 0.72 7.92 -10.96
N THR A 324 1.24 7.53 -9.79
CA THR A 324 1.66 8.44 -8.72
C THR A 324 2.93 7.95 -8.04
N ILE A 325 3.76 8.91 -7.63
CA ILE A 325 4.82 8.71 -6.65
C ILE A 325 4.62 9.66 -5.46
N SER A 326 5.24 9.34 -4.33
CA SER A 326 5.48 10.30 -3.26
C SER A 326 6.97 10.41 -2.99
N ILE A 327 7.40 11.61 -2.61
CA ILE A 327 8.76 11.85 -2.13
C ILE A 327 8.65 12.23 -0.66
N ASN A 328 9.28 11.42 0.18
CA ASN A 328 9.41 11.69 1.61
C ASN A 328 10.78 12.34 1.82
N PHE A 329 10.81 13.59 2.26
CA PHE A 329 12.04 14.35 2.41
C PHE A 329 12.55 14.32 3.84
N ASN A 330 13.66 13.60 4.08
CA ASN A 330 14.30 13.52 5.39
C ASN A 330 13.32 13.24 6.54
N SER A 331 12.33 12.39 6.29
CA SER A 331 11.24 12.14 7.21
C SER A 331 11.21 10.68 7.67
N ILE A 332 10.84 10.50 8.94
CA ILE A 332 10.57 9.20 9.53
C ILE A 332 9.08 8.95 9.40
N CYS A 333 8.70 7.87 8.72
CA CYS A 333 7.31 7.47 8.67
C CYS A 333 6.98 6.61 9.90
N GLN A 334 5.95 7.01 10.65
CA GLN A 334 5.39 6.16 11.70
C GLN A 334 4.82 4.86 11.12
N PHE A 335 4.66 3.85 11.97
CA PHE A 335 4.12 2.58 11.52
C PHE A 335 2.65 2.73 11.12
N HIS A 336 2.30 2.25 9.93
CA HIS A 336 0.94 2.34 9.38
C HIS A 336 0.73 1.33 8.25
N ARG A 337 -0.49 1.31 7.69
CA ARG A 337 -0.80 0.66 6.42
C ARG A 337 -1.31 1.68 5.42
N ASP A 338 -0.93 1.52 4.16
CA ASP A 338 -1.45 2.34 3.07
C ASP A 338 -2.74 1.71 2.53
N LEU A 339 -3.85 1.88 3.27
CA LEU A 339 -5.14 1.25 2.95
C LEU A 339 -5.76 1.74 1.63
N LYS A 340 -5.24 2.84 1.07
CA LYS A 340 -5.65 3.32 -0.25
C LYS A 340 -4.95 2.59 -1.38
N ASP A 341 -3.81 1.97 -1.12
CA ASP A 341 -3.06 1.22 -2.13
C ASP A 341 -3.85 -0.03 -2.51
N HIS A 342 -3.71 -0.43 -3.76
CA HIS A 342 -4.34 -1.62 -4.27
C HIS A 342 -3.74 -2.87 -3.62
N ARG A 343 -4.59 -3.72 -3.04
CA ARG A 343 -4.15 -4.89 -2.23
C ARG A 343 -3.26 -5.88 -2.99
N ASN A 344 -3.43 -5.98 -4.31
CA ASN A 344 -2.70 -6.89 -5.19
C ASN A 344 -1.66 -6.18 -6.07
N THR A 345 -1.13 -5.04 -5.61
CA THR A 345 0.02 -4.38 -6.22
C THR A 345 1.18 -4.28 -5.22
N LEU A 346 2.35 -3.88 -5.70
CA LEU A 346 3.52 -3.60 -4.88
C LEU A 346 3.74 -2.09 -4.76
N CYS A 347 3.94 -1.63 -3.53
CA CYS A 347 4.53 -0.32 -3.23
C CYS A 347 6.05 -0.46 -3.24
N ILE A 348 6.76 0.42 -3.95
CA ILE A 348 8.22 0.34 -4.11
C ILE A 348 8.85 1.57 -3.48
N VAL A 349 9.69 1.37 -2.46
CA VAL A 349 10.42 2.44 -1.75
C VAL A 349 11.89 2.42 -2.16
N CYS A 350 12.35 3.54 -2.73
CA CYS A 350 13.73 3.76 -3.13
C CYS A 350 14.37 4.82 -2.21
N PRO A 351 15.13 4.41 -1.16
CA PRO A 351 15.88 5.35 -0.34
C PRO A 351 16.98 6.07 -1.14
N LEU A 352 17.16 7.36 -0.86
CA LEU A 352 18.16 8.22 -1.49
C LEU A 352 18.87 9.07 -0.44
N GLY A 353 20.15 9.35 -0.65
CA GLY A 353 21.00 10.11 0.26
C GLY A 353 22.02 9.25 1.00
N MET A 354 22.87 9.93 1.76
CA MET A 354 23.88 9.32 2.61
C MET A 354 23.36 9.35 4.05
N PHE A 355 23.08 8.17 4.62
CA PHE A 355 22.49 8.06 5.94
C PHE A 355 22.84 6.74 6.63
N GLU A 356 22.77 6.74 7.96
CA GLU A 356 22.76 5.55 8.81
C GLU A 356 21.42 5.45 9.56
N GLY A 357 20.98 4.23 9.86
CA GLY A 357 19.63 3.97 10.38
C GLY A 357 18.57 4.05 9.28
N GLY A 358 17.36 4.53 9.61
CA GLY A 358 16.29 4.73 8.64
C GLY A 358 15.68 3.44 8.06
N HIS A 359 15.96 2.29 8.67
CA HIS A 359 15.56 0.98 8.17
C HIS A 359 14.05 0.86 8.04
N LEU A 360 13.56 0.18 6.99
CA LEU A 360 12.13 -0.08 6.82
C LEU A 360 11.76 -1.34 7.59
N ALA A 361 10.91 -1.20 8.61
CA ALA A 361 10.53 -2.29 9.50
C ALA A 361 9.09 -2.75 9.24
N PHE A 362 8.87 -4.06 9.38
CA PHE A 362 7.61 -4.77 9.21
C PHE A 362 7.28 -5.52 10.50
N PRO A 363 6.54 -4.88 11.43
CA PRO A 363 6.39 -5.42 12.78
C PRO A 363 5.70 -6.78 12.84
N GLU A 364 4.78 -7.06 11.91
CA GLU A 364 4.13 -8.36 11.87
C GLU A 364 5.09 -9.52 11.59
N LEU A 365 6.19 -9.22 10.93
CA LEU A 365 7.19 -10.20 10.52
C LEU A 365 8.42 -10.16 11.42
N LYS A 366 8.48 -9.26 12.41
CA LYS A 366 9.69 -8.93 13.17
C LYS A 366 10.90 -8.80 12.23
N LEU A 367 10.72 -8.03 11.14
CA LEU A 367 11.71 -7.88 10.08
C LEU A 367 12.06 -6.41 9.91
N ALA A 368 13.33 -6.09 9.74
CA ALA A 368 13.81 -4.77 9.35
C ALA A 368 14.76 -4.89 8.15
N VAL A 369 14.51 -4.11 7.10
CA VAL A 369 15.31 -4.09 5.87
C VAL A 369 16.20 -2.86 5.88
N MET A 370 17.51 -3.10 5.78
CA MET A 370 18.56 -2.10 5.82
C MET A 370 18.93 -1.62 4.41
N ALA A 371 17.93 -1.14 3.67
CA ALA A 371 18.15 -0.65 2.30
C ALA A 371 18.89 0.69 2.30
N LYS A 372 19.96 0.75 1.50
CA LYS A 372 20.74 1.97 1.21
C LYS A 372 20.44 2.51 -0.18
N GLN A 373 20.98 3.69 -0.48
CA GLN A 373 20.93 4.25 -1.84
C GLN A 373 21.43 3.23 -2.88
N GLY A 374 20.70 3.09 -3.99
CA GLY A 374 20.95 2.09 -5.03
C GLY A 374 20.21 0.77 -4.82
N GLN A 375 19.44 0.65 -3.74
CA GLN A 375 18.57 -0.49 -3.48
C GLN A 375 17.11 -0.03 -3.34
N ALA A 376 16.18 -0.97 -3.44
CA ALA A 376 14.75 -0.70 -3.31
C ALA A 376 14.02 -1.85 -2.62
N ILE A 377 12.86 -1.53 -2.05
CA ILE A 377 12.01 -2.50 -1.35
C ILE A 377 10.62 -2.43 -1.97
N ALA A 378 10.17 -3.51 -2.60
CA ALA A 378 8.80 -3.69 -3.07
C ALA A 378 8.00 -4.49 -2.03
N PHE A 379 6.80 -4.06 -1.65
CA PHE A 379 6.00 -4.79 -0.67
C PHE A 379 4.52 -4.46 -0.75
N ARG A 380 3.68 -5.30 -0.13
CA ARG A 380 2.22 -5.10 -0.08
C ARG A 380 1.85 -4.13 1.04
N SER A 381 1.99 -2.83 0.80
CA SER A 381 1.74 -1.72 1.75
C SER A 381 0.32 -1.68 2.33
N HIS A 382 -0.68 -2.14 1.58
CA HIS A 382 -2.05 -2.29 2.05
C HIS A 382 -2.17 -3.37 3.14
N LEU A 383 -1.37 -4.44 3.04
CA LEU A 383 -1.43 -5.57 3.95
C LEU A 383 -0.55 -5.39 5.18
N LEU A 384 0.70 -5.01 4.98
CA LEU A 384 1.72 -5.03 6.02
C LEU A 384 1.80 -3.67 6.73
N VAL A 385 1.79 -3.70 8.06
CA VAL A 385 2.19 -2.55 8.85
C VAL A 385 3.66 -2.30 8.59
N HIS A 386 4.00 -1.06 8.28
CA HIS A 386 5.37 -0.68 7.96
C HIS A 386 5.65 0.75 8.42
N GLY A 387 6.92 1.02 8.72
CA GLY A 387 7.41 2.31 9.18
C GLY A 387 8.93 2.35 9.17
N ASN A 388 9.51 3.54 9.33
CA ASN A 388 10.96 3.71 9.37
C ASN A 388 11.45 3.71 10.82
N LEU A 389 12.58 3.05 11.04
CA LEU A 389 13.40 3.28 12.22
C LEU A 389 14.06 4.67 12.14
N PRO A 390 14.56 5.23 13.26
CA PRO A 390 15.14 6.56 13.28
C PRO A 390 16.40 6.62 12.40
N ILE A 391 16.62 7.79 11.80
CA ILE A 391 17.88 8.10 11.12
C ILE A 391 18.88 8.50 12.20
N ILE A 392 20.03 7.85 12.22
CA ILE A 392 21.09 8.10 13.22
C ILE A 392 21.96 9.26 12.75
N THR A 393 22.41 9.21 11.49
CA THR A 393 23.27 10.21 10.87
C THR A 393 22.86 10.45 9.42
N GLY A 394 23.18 11.63 8.90
CA GLY A 394 22.95 11.99 7.50
C GLY A 394 21.50 12.36 7.15
N SER A 395 21.21 12.34 5.85
CA SER A 395 19.90 12.71 5.29
C SER A 395 19.35 11.58 4.44
N ARG A 396 18.11 11.18 4.71
CA ARG A 396 17.42 10.11 3.99
C ARG A 396 16.15 10.63 3.32
N HIS A 397 16.19 10.77 2.00
CA HIS A 397 14.98 10.92 1.20
C HIS A 397 14.47 9.53 0.77
N SER A 398 13.23 9.44 0.32
CA SER A 398 12.77 8.26 -0.39
C SER A 398 11.75 8.62 -1.45
N VAL A 399 11.88 8.01 -2.63
CA VAL A 399 10.84 8.02 -3.66
C VAL A 399 10.03 6.75 -3.51
N VAL A 400 8.70 6.88 -3.46
CA VAL A 400 7.78 5.78 -3.23
C VAL A 400 6.80 5.69 -4.39
N PHE A 401 6.81 4.56 -5.10
CA PHE A 401 5.93 4.27 -6.24
C PHE A 401 4.77 3.41 -5.76
N TYR A 402 3.54 3.78 -6.10
CA TYR A 402 2.35 3.05 -5.66
C TYR A 402 1.14 3.26 -6.59
N ILE A 403 0.15 2.38 -6.44
CA ILE A 403 -1.13 2.42 -7.17
C ILE A 403 -2.26 2.41 -6.14
N HIS A 404 -3.09 3.45 -6.12
CA HIS A 404 -4.30 3.45 -5.31
C HIS A 404 -5.40 2.57 -5.92
N ASP A 405 -6.24 1.95 -5.10
CA ASP A 405 -7.43 1.19 -5.54
C ASP A 405 -8.37 2.04 -6.41
N THR A 406 -8.42 3.36 -6.14
CA THR A 406 -9.31 4.32 -6.81
C THR A 406 -8.94 4.57 -8.27
N VAL A 407 -7.79 4.12 -8.76
CA VAL A 407 -7.41 4.20 -10.18
C VAL A 407 -8.05 3.09 -11.03
N ILE A 408 -8.55 2.03 -10.39
CA ILE A 408 -9.29 0.95 -11.04
C ILE A 408 -10.73 1.40 -11.24
N LYS A 409 -11.11 1.67 -12.48
CA LYS A 409 -12.44 2.17 -12.88
C LYS A 409 -13.57 1.31 -12.32
N GLN A 410 -13.41 -0.01 -12.35
CA GLN A 410 -14.40 -0.99 -11.87
C GLN A 410 -14.66 -0.90 -10.36
N LYS A 411 -13.71 -0.38 -9.59
CA LYS A 411 -13.86 -0.21 -8.13
C LYS A 411 -14.53 1.10 -7.74
N ARG A 412 -14.86 1.95 -8.72
CA ARG A 412 -15.48 3.25 -8.50
C ARG A 412 -16.97 3.21 -8.72
N LYS A 413 -17.67 4.04 -7.97
CA LYS A 413 -19.10 4.29 -8.17
C LYS A 413 -19.30 5.54 -9.00
N PHE A 414 -19.98 5.38 -10.12
CA PHE A 414 -20.42 6.47 -10.97
C PHE A 414 -21.95 6.58 -11.03
N SER A 415 -22.69 5.94 -10.13
CA SER A 415 -24.17 5.85 -10.20
C SER A 415 -24.84 7.20 -10.40
N SER A 416 -24.49 8.22 -9.61
CA SER A 416 -25.05 9.58 -9.76
C SER A 416 -24.74 10.27 -11.09
N LEU A 417 -23.72 9.78 -11.81
CA LEU A 417 -23.39 10.25 -13.16
C LEU A 417 -24.22 9.55 -14.21
N PHE A 418 -24.66 8.31 -14.02
CA PHE A 418 -25.40 7.53 -15.02
C PHE A 418 -26.88 7.30 -14.67
N ASP A 419 -27.33 7.74 -13.50
CA ASP A 419 -28.75 7.70 -13.10
C ASP A 419 -29.59 8.62 -14.01
N GLY A 420 -30.47 8.02 -14.82
CA GLY A 420 -31.36 8.71 -15.76
C GLY A 420 -31.48 8.01 -17.11
N ASP A 421 -30.50 7.19 -17.48
CA ASP A 421 -30.48 6.46 -18.74
C ASP A 421 -30.66 4.96 -18.46
N LEU A 422 -31.88 4.44 -18.68
CA LEU A 422 -32.10 3.01 -18.90
C LEU A 422 -31.49 2.63 -20.25
N VAL A 423 -30.17 2.58 -20.31
CA VAL A 423 -29.45 1.71 -21.23
C VAL A 423 -28.37 1.07 -20.37
N ALA A 424 -28.69 -0.13 -19.88
CA ALA A 424 -27.69 -1.00 -19.29
C ALA A 424 -26.54 -1.14 -20.29
N PRO A 425 -25.27 -0.87 -19.91
CA PRO A 425 -24.18 -1.49 -20.64
C PRO A 425 -24.40 -2.99 -20.48
N GLU A 426 -24.39 -3.73 -21.58
CA GLU A 426 -24.36 -5.21 -21.57
C GLU A 426 -23.21 -5.67 -20.68
N ILE A 427 -23.52 -5.94 -19.41
CA ILE A 427 -22.74 -6.83 -18.57
C ILE A 427 -23.26 -8.20 -18.97
N LEU A 428 -22.50 -8.86 -19.84
CA LEU A 428 -22.75 -10.22 -20.27
C LEU A 428 -22.52 -11.15 -19.07
N ASP A 429 -23.55 -11.33 -18.24
CA ASP A 429 -23.60 -12.39 -17.23
C ASP A 429 -24.91 -13.16 -17.42
N ASN A 430 -24.79 -14.28 -18.12
CA ASN A 430 -25.86 -15.23 -18.37
C ASN A 430 -26.22 -15.96 -17.08
N THR A 431 -27.22 -15.47 -16.34
CA THR A 431 -28.04 -16.32 -15.47
C THR A 431 -29.45 -15.76 -15.34
N HIS A 432 -30.41 -16.45 -15.94
CA HIS A 432 -31.85 -16.29 -15.70
C HIS A 432 -32.19 -16.50 -14.22
N SER A 433 -32.91 -15.57 -13.59
CA SER A 433 -34.21 -15.85 -12.95
C SER A 433 -34.86 -14.60 -12.31
N ILE A 434 -36.00 -14.24 -12.91
CA ILE A 434 -37.32 -13.87 -12.34
C ILE A 434 -37.42 -12.73 -11.32
N GLU A 435 -38.24 -11.76 -11.72
CA GLU A 435 -38.73 -10.56 -11.04
C GLU A 435 -39.41 -10.83 -9.68
N ASP A 436 -39.35 -9.83 -8.79
CA ASP A 436 -40.55 -9.30 -8.13
C ASP A 436 -40.30 -7.90 -7.57
N GLY A 437 -41.22 -6.98 -7.87
CA GLY A 437 -41.04 -5.54 -7.74
C GLY A 437 -41.34 -4.97 -6.35
N VAL A 438 -40.62 -3.90 -5.97
CA VAL A 438 -41.06 -2.96 -4.93
C VAL A 438 -40.65 -1.51 -5.25
N LYS A 439 -41.68 -0.66 -5.18
CA LYS A 439 -41.85 0.80 -5.28
C LYS A 439 -40.65 1.71 -4.91
N LYS A 440 -40.37 2.68 -5.80
CA LYS A 440 -39.53 3.88 -5.57
C LYS A 440 -40.18 4.81 -4.55
N HIS A 441 -39.43 5.21 -3.52
CA HIS A 441 -39.72 6.39 -2.70
C HIS A 441 -38.66 7.46 -2.93
N ASP A 442 -39.10 8.63 -3.39
CA ASP A 442 -38.29 9.84 -3.53
C ASP A 442 -37.71 10.29 -2.18
N LYS A 443 -36.39 10.42 -2.09
CA LYS A 443 -35.73 11.15 -0.99
C LYS A 443 -34.94 12.34 -1.54
N LYS A 444 -35.41 13.52 -1.13
CA LYS A 444 -34.84 14.85 -1.35
C LYS A 444 -33.33 14.92 -1.05
N LEU A 445 -32.65 15.69 -1.90
CA LEU A 445 -31.25 16.11 -1.83
C LEU A 445 -30.77 16.50 -0.42
N GLN A 446 -29.67 15.90 0.03
CA GLN A 446 -28.81 16.48 1.07
C GLN A 446 -27.59 17.15 0.42
N LYS A 447 -27.51 18.48 0.57
CA LYS A 447 -26.31 19.28 0.29
C LYS A 447 -25.15 18.78 1.15
N TYR A 448 -24.04 18.43 0.49
CA TYR A 448 -22.78 18.11 1.15
C TYR A 448 -22.27 19.33 1.90
N SER A 449 -22.21 19.24 3.24
CA SER A 449 -21.53 20.20 4.09
C SER A 449 -20.15 19.63 4.47
N PRO A 450 -19.06 20.41 4.38
CA PRO A 450 -17.74 19.93 4.78
C PRO A 450 -17.73 19.54 6.28
N PRO A 451 -16.98 18.50 6.68
CA PRO A 451 -16.98 18.04 8.06
C PRO A 451 -16.47 19.14 8.98
N LYS A 452 -17.32 19.56 9.94
CA LYS A 452 -16.90 20.39 11.06
C LYS A 452 -15.89 19.61 11.91
N LEU A 453 -14.76 20.23 12.21
CA LEU A 453 -13.76 19.76 13.16
C LEU A 453 -14.43 19.60 14.53
N ALA A 454 -14.66 18.35 14.96
CA ALA A 454 -15.07 18.04 16.32
C ALA A 454 -13.90 18.31 17.30
N PRO A 455 -14.19 18.65 18.57
CA PRO A 455 -13.16 19.02 19.54
C PRO A 455 -12.20 17.86 19.83
N ARG A 456 -10.93 18.20 20.07
CA ARG A 456 -9.93 17.33 20.71
C ARG A 456 -10.47 16.84 22.05
N ASN A 457 -11.04 15.64 22.08
CA ASN A 457 -11.04 14.71 23.23
C ASN A 457 -11.84 13.44 22.86
N SER A 458 -11.19 12.50 22.17
CA SER A 458 -11.50 11.07 22.31
C SER A 458 -10.31 10.23 21.83
N SER A 459 -9.93 9.25 22.63
CA SER A 459 -8.83 8.30 22.49
C SER A 459 -9.07 7.25 21.39
N LYS A 460 -9.51 7.66 20.19
CA LYS A 460 -9.64 6.74 19.05
C LYS A 460 -8.32 6.67 18.28
N LEU A 461 -7.64 5.52 18.33
CA LEU A 461 -6.52 5.18 17.45
C LEU A 461 -6.99 5.31 15.99
N LYS A 462 -6.19 5.97 15.14
CA LYS A 462 -6.50 6.17 13.72
C LYS A 462 -5.33 5.69 12.86
N ASN A 463 -5.64 5.05 11.73
CA ASN A 463 -4.63 4.66 10.73
C ASN A 463 -4.18 5.89 9.94
N HIS A 464 -3.41 6.77 10.58
CA HIS A 464 -2.88 7.96 9.93
C HIS A 464 -1.39 8.08 10.20
N ARG A 465 -0.63 8.41 9.15
CA ARG A 465 0.73 8.95 9.28
C ARG A 465 0.66 10.17 10.19
N ARG A 466 1.24 10.11 11.40
CA ARG A 466 1.55 11.32 12.18
C ARG A 466 3.04 11.55 12.04
N SER A 467 3.45 12.74 11.68
CA SER A 467 4.86 13.08 11.41
C SER A 467 5.66 13.43 12.65
N HIS A 468 5.05 13.39 13.84
CA HIS A 468 5.68 13.89 15.05
C HIS A 468 5.62 12.79 16.12
N LEU A 469 6.71 12.03 16.24
CA LEU A 469 7.19 11.63 17.56
C LEU A 469 7.41 12.94 18.32
N GLY A 470 6.90 13.04 19.55
CA GLY A 470 6.68 14.32 20.25
C GLY A 470 7.84 15.31 20.15
N LYS A 471 7.51 16.61 20.13
CA LYS A 471 8.47 17.72 20.28
C LYS A 471 9.30 17.49 21.55
N GLY A 472 10.44 16.84 21.39
CA GLY A 472 11.40 16.51 22.41
C GLY A 472 12.75 16.37 21.73
N ILE A 473 13.39 17.52 21.53
CA ILE A 473 14.83 17.68 21.29
C ILE A 473 15.37 16.96 20.06
N TYR A 474 15.28 17.58 18.88
CA TYR A 474 16.38 17.61 17.90
C TYR A 474 16.27 18.90 17.10
N HIS A 475 16.61 20.01 17.74
CA HIS A 475 16.85 21.28 17.07
C HIS A 475 18.26 21.24 16.48
N TRP A 476 18.43 20.66 15.30
CA TRP A 476 19.69 20.82 14.54
C TRP A 476 19.60 22.11 13.72
N ARG A 477 19.62 23.24 14.42
CA ARG A 477 20.14 24.50 13.90
C ARG A 477 21.50 24.69 14.60
N GLU A 478 22.55 24.94 13.82
CA GLU A 478 23.88 25.40 14.26
C GLU A 478 24.96 24.37 14.68
N VAL A 479 25.11 23.22 14.01
CA VAL A 479 26.37 22.42 14.14
C VAL A 479 27.21 22.38 12.84
N SER A 480 26.68 22.87 11.72
CA SER A 480 27.44 22.96 10.46
C SER A 480 28.45 24.11 10.39
N ILE A 481 28.47 25.04 11.35
CA ILE A 481 29.42 26.18 11.35
C ILE A 481 30.62 25.93 12.27
N LEU A 482 30.48 25.17 13.36
CA LEU A 482 31.61 24.90 14.27
C LEU A 482 32.62 23.85 13.74
N TYR A 483 32.21 22.91 12.90
CA TYR A 483 33.14 21.93 12.32
C TYR A 483 34.01 22.50 11.18
N CYS A 484 33.58 23.58 10.53
CA CYS A 484 34.41 24.29 9.55
C CYS A 484 35.45 25.21 10.21
N ILE A 485 35.25 25.62 11.46
CA ILE A 485 36.19 26.51 12.18
C ILE A 485 37.26 25.70 12.92
N SER A 486 36.95 24.49 13.42
CA SER A 486 37.96 23.65 14.09
C SER A 486 39.00 23.06 13.13
N THR A 487 38.65 22.82 11.86
CA THR A 487 39.57 22.27 10.86
C THR A 487 40.49 23.33 10.24
N LEU A 488 40.13 24.62 10.33
CA LEU A 488 40.94 25.75 9.84
C LEU A 488 41.92 26.32 10.88
N CYS A 489 41.76 26.00 12.17
CA CYS A 489 42.71 26.36 13.24
C CYS A 489 43.78 25.27 13.52
N LEU A 490 43.71 24.11 12.88
CA LEU A 490 44.72 23.04 12.96
C LEU A 490 45.64 22.98 11.73
N LEU A 491 45.47 23.92 10.79
CA LEU A 491 46.30 24.08 9.57
C LEU A 491 46.87 25.52 9.43
N ARG A 492 47.04 26.21 10.55
CA ARG A 492 47.92 27.37 10.75
C ARG A 492 48.75 27.10 12.00
#